data_AF-A0A9P6SYD0-F1
#
_entry.id   AF-A0A9P6SYD0-F1
#
_cell.length_a   1.000
_cell.length_b   1.000
_cell.length_c   1.000
_cell.angle_alpha   90.00
_cell.angle_beta   90.00
_cell.angle_gamma   90.00
#
_symmetry.space_group_name_H-M   'P 1'
#
loop_
_entity.id
_entity.type
_entity.pdbx_description
1 polymer ?
#
loop_
_entity_poly.entity_id
_entity_poly.type
_entity_poly.pdbx_seq_one_letter_code
_entity_poly.pdbx_strand_id
1 'polypeptide(L)' 'MMQIRSIHTMDEDAHFVLIAGEPLKEPIVQHGPFVMNTKDEIYKTFVDYQFGPNGLERARNWYSIIA' A
#
# COMPACT_ATOMS: atom_id res chain seq x y z
N MET A 1 4.86 21.66 7.54
CA MET A 1 3.52 21.70 6.91
C MET A 1 3.69 21.85 5.43
N MET A 2 2.93 21.10 4.62
CA MET A 2 2.94 21.29 3.17
C MET A 2 2.27 22.63 2.83
N GLN A 3 2.89 23.38 1.94
CA GLN A 3 2.41 24.69 1.47
C GLN A 3 2.64 24.76 -0.03
N ILE A 4 1.55 24.86 -0.80
CA ILE A 4 1.61 25.14 -2.24
C ILE A 4 1.36 26.62 -2.42
N ARG A 5 2.28 27.28 -3.13
CA ARG A 5 2.25 28.75 -3.29
C ARG A 5 1.59 29.18 -4.59
N SER A 6 1.84 28.50 -5.70
CA SER A 6 1.08 28.68 -6.95
C SER A 6 1.40 27.55 -7.93
N ILE A 7 0.51 27.35 -8.90
CA ILE A 7 0.71 26.50 -10.07
C ILE A 7 0.37 27.36 -11.29
N HIS A 8 1.24 27.38 -12.29
CA HIS A 8 1.05 28.12 -13.54
C HIS A 8 1.14 27.16 -14.72
N THR A 9 0.23 27.31 -15.68
CA THR A 9 0.30 26.66 -16.98
C THR A 9 0.64 27.71 -18.03
N MET A 10 1.16 27.28 -19.19
CA MET A 10 1.44 28.19 -20.32
C MET A 10 0.25 28.17 -21.29
N ASP A 11 0.33 27.38 -22.37
CA ASP A 11 -0.67 27.41 -23.45
C ASP A 11 -1.62 26.19 -23.43
N GLU A 12 -1.30 25.15 -22.65
CA GLU A 12 -2.10 23.93 -22.51
C GLU A 12 -2.56 23.70 -21.06
N ASP A 13 -3.62 22.90 -20.92
CA ASP A 13 -4.18 22.52 -19.63
C ASP A 13 -3.25 21.58 -18.87
N ALA A 14 -3.10 21.80 -17.56
CA ALA A 14 -2.38 20.90 -16.68
C ALA A 14 -3.33 19.85 -16.08
N HIS A 15 -3.00 18.57 -16.27
CA HIS A 15 -3.68 17.46 -15.61
C HIS A 15 -2.74 16.83 -14.57
N PHE A 16 -3.06 16.99 -13.30
CA PHE A 16 -2.23 16.46 -12.21
C PHE A 16 -3.08 16.06 -11.01
N VAL A 17 -2.50 15.22 -10.15
CA VAL A 17 -2.99 14.94 -8.81
C VAL A 17 -1.98 15.40 -7.80
N LEU A 18 -2.48 15.94 -6.69
CA LEU A 18 -1.68 16.26 -5.52
C LEU A 18 -2.12 15.35 -4.38
N ILE A 19 -1.18 14.58 -3.85
CA ILE A 19 -1.42 13.68 -2.71
C ILE A 19 -0.49 14.11 -1.58
N ALA A 20 -1.06 14.28 -0.40
CA ALA A 20 -0.31 14.53 0.81
C ALA A 20 -0.94 13.80 1.99
N GLY A 21 -0.12 13.47 2.97
CA GLY A 21 -0.52 12.80 4.20
C GLY A 21 0.42 13.16 5.33
N GLU A 22 -0.06 12.99 6.56
CA GLU A 22 0.78 13.09 7.74
C GLU A 22 1.71 11.86 7.82
N PRO A 23 3.02 12.03 8.05
CA PRO A 23 3.91 10.90 8.26
C PRO A 23 3.53 10.15 9.55
N LEU A 24 3.31 8.83 9.44
CA LEU A 24 3.05 7.97 10.61
C LEU A 24 4.24 7.88 11.56
N LYS A 25 5.47 8.11 11.06
CA LYS A 25 6.73 8.02 11.81
C LYS A 25 6.97 6.63 12.44
N GLU A 26 6.44 5.59 11.83
CA GLU A 26 6.65 4.20 12.21
C GLU A 26 7.68 3.53 11.30
N PRO A 27 8.38 2.47 11.76
CA PRO A 27 9.19 1.65 10.88
C PRO A 27 8.36 1.06 9.75
N ILE A 28 8.95 0.98 8.56
CA ILE A 28 8.35 0.38 7.37
C ILE A 28 9.22 -0.79 6.95
N VAL A 29 8.64 -1.99 6.94
CA VAL A 29 9.25 -3.20 6.39
C VAL A 29 8.33 -3.73 5.30
N GLN A 30 8.82 -3.76 4.07
CA GLN A 30 8.08 -4.23 2.90
C GLN A 30 8.71 -5.50 2.34
N HIS A 31 7.87 -6.49 2.02
CA HIS A 31 8.28 -7.63 1.21
C HIS A 31 7.12 -8.10 0.32
N GLY A 32 7.26 -7.89 -0.99
CA GLY A 32 6.23 -8.27 -1.95
C GLY A 32 4.91 -7.53 -1.68
N PRO A 33 3.76 -8.24 -1.53
CA PRO A 33 2.46 -7.61 -1.35
C PRO A 33 2.19 -7.11 0.08
N PHE A 34 3.11 -7.37 1.02
CA PHE A 34 2.91 -7.08 2.44
C PHE A 34 3.83 -5.96 2.93
N VAL A 35 3.28 -5.05 3.73
CA VAL A 35 3.97 -3.95 4.41
C VAL A 35 3.57 -3.98 5.87
N MET A 36 4.56 -4.14 6.76
CA MET A 36 4.40 -4.22 8.22
C MET A 36 5.44 -3.34 8.92
N ASN A 37 5.44 -3.31 10.26
CA ASN A 37 6.40 -2.51 11.02
C ASN A 37 7.68 -3.29 11.38
N THR A 38 7.65 -4.62 11.37
CA THR A 38 8.81 -5.48 11.71
C THR A 38 9.02 -6.63 10.72
N LYS A 39 10.22 -7.22 10.73
CA LYS A 39 10.53 -8.41 9.90
C LYS A 39 9.77 -9.65 10.35
N ASP A 40 9.59 -9.84 11.65
CA ASP A 40 8.89 -11.00 12.21
C ASP A 40 7.41 -10.99 11.80
N GLU A 41 6.78 -9.81 11.78
CA GLU A 41 5.42 -9.64 11.26
C GLU A 41 5.34 -10.03 9.78
N ILE A 42 6.30 -9.61 8.95
CA ILE A 42 6.36 -10.03 7.54
C ILE A 42 6.44 -11.55 7.42
N TYR A 43 7.34 -12.21 8.16
CA TYR A 43 7.48 -13.66 8.11
C TYR A 43 6.19 -14.37 8.54
N LYS A 44 5.54 -13.87 9.60
CA LYS A 44 4.24 -14.37 10.04
C LYS A 44 3.15 -14.17 8.96
N THR A 45 3.07 -13.01 8.32
CA THR A 45 2.08 -12.74 7.27
C THR A 45 2.28 -13.65 6.06
N PHE A 46 3.51 -14.01 5.70
CA PHE A 46 3.73 -15.01 4.65
C PHE A 46 3.24 -16.41 5.06
N VAL A 47 3.46 -16.82 6.32
CA VAL A 47 2.89 -18.07 6.85
C VAL A 47 1.36 -18.01 6.79
N ASP A 48 0.76 -16.91 7.22
CA ASP A 48 -0.69 -16.71 7.15
C ASP A 48 -1.20 -16.76 5.70
N TYR A 49 -0.47 -16.19 4.74
CA TYR A 49 -0.83 -16.25 3.33
C TYR A 49 -0.76 -17.66 2.75
N GLN A 50 0.28 -18.43 3.12
CA GLN A 50 0.43 -19.82 2.66
C GLN A 50 -0.64 -20.74 3.26
N PHE A 51 -1.03 -20.53 4.52
CA PHE A 51 -1.94 -21.42 5.22
C PHE A 51 -3.39 -20.90 5.35
N GLY A 52 -3.63 -19.65 4.99
CA GLY A 52 -4.93 -19.00 5.05
C GLY A 52 -5.48 -18.54 6.41
N PRO A 53 -4.84 -18.62 7.60
CA PRO A 53 -5.45 -18.03 8.80
C PRO A 53 -5.34 -16.48 8.80
N ASN A 54 -5.97 -15.84 9.79
CA ASN A 54 -5.79 -14.43 10.15
C ASN A 54 -6.21 -13.43 9.06
N GLY A 55 -7.39 -13.65 8.46
CA GLY A 55 -7.97 -12.77 7.44
C GLY A 55 -7.73 -13.24 6.00
N LEU A 56 -7.04 -14.37 5.81
CA LEU A 56 -6.73 -14.96 4.50
C LEU A 56 -7.47 -16.29 4.26
N GLU A 57 -8.54 -16.56 5.01
CA GLU A 57 -9.24 -17.88 5.06
C GLU A 57 -9.86 -18.23 3.72
N ARG A 58 -10.22 -17.21 2.95
CA ARG A 58 -10.86 -17.36 1.65
C ARG A 58 -9.85 -17.53 0.52
N ALA A 59 -8.55 -17.33 0.74
CA ALA A 59 -7.54 -17.36 -0.32
C ALA A 59 -7.36 -18.75 -0.94
N ARG A 60 -7.47 -19.82 -0.15
CA ARG A 60 -7.15 -21.19 -0.61
C ARG A 60 -7.98 -21.68 -1.80
N ASN A 61 -9.27 -21.33 -1.82
CA ASN A 61 -10.22 -21.84 -2.82
C ASN A 61 -10.82 -20.72 -3.66
N TRP A 62 -10.25 -19.51 -3.60
CA TRP A 62 -10.72 -18.40 -4.38
C TRP A 62 -10.05 -18.40 -5.76
N TYR A 63 -10.86 -18.18 -6.78
CA TYR A 63 -10.42 -17.93 -8.14
C TYR A 63 -11.23 -16.77 -8.71
N SER A 64 -10.57 -15.91 -9.49
CA SER A 64 -11.21 -14.82 -10.19
C SER A 64 -11.97 -15.35 -11.42
N ILE A 65 -13.09 -14.72 -11.76
CA ILE A 65 -13.84 -14.99 -13.01
C ILE A 65 -13.53 -13.96 -14.11
N ILE A 66 -12.75 -12.94 -13.80
CA ILE A 66 -12.41 -11.82 -14.69
C ILE A 66 -10.90 -11.72 -14.97
N ALA A 67 -10.11 -12.61 -14.38
CA ALA A 67 -8.67 -12.71 -14.61
C ALA A 67 -8.37 -13.94 -15.46
#